data_AF-A0A6G1E501-F1
#
_entry.id   AF-A0A6G1E501-F1
#
_cell.length_a   1.000
_cell.length_b   1.000
_cell.length_c   1.000
_cell.angle_alpha   90.00
_cell.angle_beta   90.00
_cell.angle_gamma   90.00
#
_symmetry.space_group_name_H-M   'P 1'
#
loop_
_entity.id
_entity.type
_entity.pdbx_description
1 polymer ?
#
loop_
_entity_poly.entity_id
_entity_poly.type
_entity_poly.pdbx_seq_one_letter_code
_entity_poly.pdbx_strand_id
1 'polypeptide(L)'
;MNQVIQPFDSAKFNFTKVNPEEVIFAFEEAQNDSEKYFDNVPHAVAYSPSAILINVSPIGYCHVLLIPRIQDCLSQRVDKESFLLAMYVAREARNPFFRVGYNSLGGFATINHLHFQAYYLKVQLQYPVEKAPMEKLTTVGNGVSIIQLVDYPVSGFVFEGGACLEDLSDVVSKVCIFMQENNRPFNVLISESGKRVSLLPQCYAEKQALGKASQEFLDMRINPAVWELSGHLVLKRMMKDYDEASEATICRFLVEASVSESEFQELKSCILEFLASAAPEE
;
A
#
# COMPACT_ATOMS: atom_id res chain seq x y z
N MET A 1 -1.66 -15.03 10.90
CA MET A 1 -0.79 -14.02 11.55
C MET A 1 -1.72 -13.05 12.25
N ASN A 2 -1.60 -12.88 13.57
CA ASN A 2 -2.58 -12.11 14.34
C ASN A 2 -2.11 -10.70 14.70
N GLN A 3 -0.87 -10.35 14.32
CA GLN A 3 -0.29 -9.03 14.62
C GLN A 3 0.22 -8.35 13.35
N VAL A 4 -0.13 -7.06 13.22
CA VAL A 4 0.29 -6.17 12.13
C VAL A 4 1.76 -5.78 12.28
N ILE A 5 2.23 -5.59 13.51
CA ILE A 5 3.65 -5.32 13.81
C ILE A 5 4.29 -6.61 14.31
N GLN A 6 5.37 -7.02 13.64
CA GLN A 6 6.21 -8.14 14.06
C GLN A 6 7.68 -7.77 13.89
N PRO A 7 8.58 -8.22 14.77
CA PRO A 7 10.02 -8.01 14.59
C PRO A 7 10.49 -8.70 13.32
N PHE A 8 11.49 -8.10 12.66
CA PHE A 8 12.14 -8.73 11.52
C PHE A 8 12.75 -10.09 11.93
N ASP A 9 12.66 -11.06 11.02
CA ASP A 9 13.14 -12.42 11.24
C ASP A 9 14.09 -12.80 10.11
N SER A 10 15.40 -12.80 10.41
CA SER A 10 16.45 -13.10 9.45
C SER A 10 16.46 -14.56 9.00
N ALA A 11 15.83 -15.48 9.76
CA ALA A 11 15.74 -16.89 9.39
C ALA A 11 14.75 -17.10 8.24
N LYS A 12 13.66 -16.32 8.19
CA LYS A 12 12.67 -16.35 7.11
C LYS A 12 13.23 -15.75 5.82
N PHE A 13 12.49 -15.95 4.72
CA PHE A 13 12.78 -15.28 3.46
C PHE A 13 12.72 -13.76 3.64
N ASN A 14 13.69 -13.06 3.06
CA ASN A 14 13.77 -11.61 3.07
C ASN A 14 14.61 -11.13 1.87
N PHE A 15 14.46 -9.87 1.48
CA PHE A 15 15.05 -9.35 0.25
C PHE A 15 16.58 -9.26 0.21
N THR A 16 17.31 -9.45 1.32
CA THR A 16 18.79 -9.54 1.24
C THR A 16 19.27 -10.84 0.61
N LYS A 17 18.38 -11.82 0.42
CA LYS A 17 18.66 -13.16 -0.11
C LYS A 17 18.28 -13.33 -1.59
N VAL A 18 17.82 -12.27 -2.26
CA VAL A 18 17.43 -12.34 -3.69
C VAL A 18 18.63 -12.54 -4.59
N ASN A 19 18.41 -13.06 -5.81
CA ASN A 19 19.46 -13.10 -6.81
C ASN A 19 19.85 -11.65 -7.19
N PRO A 20 21.14 -11.28 -7.24
CA PRO A 20 21.57 -9.96 -7.71
C PRO A 20 21.02 -9.57 -9.09
N GLU A 21 20.74 -10.53 -9.98
CA GLU A 21 20.10 -10.29 -11.29
C GLU A 21 18.65 -9.82 -11.19
N GLU A 22 17.99 -10.01 -10.04
CA GLU A 22 16.65 -9.47 -9.77
C GLU A 22 16.69 -7.99 -9.38
N VAL A 23 17.86 -7.42 -9.07
CA VAL A 23 18.00 -6.00 -8.73
C VAL A 23 18.13 -5.18 -10.01
N ILE A 24 17.14 -4.32 -10.28
CA ILE A 24 17.14 -3.45 -11.47
C ILE A 24 18.12 -2.29 -11.26
N PHE A 25 17.97 -1.59 -10.14
CA PHE A 25 18.90 -0.54 -9.71
C PHE A 25 18.75 -0.26 -8.22
N ALA A 26 19.79 0.32 -7.64
CA ALA A 26 19.81 0.87 -6.30
C ALA A 26 19.96 2.40 -6.37
N PHE A 27 19.43 3.10 -5.38
CA PHE A 27 19.41 4.56 -5.36
C PHE A 27 19.40 5.10 -3.92
N GLU A 28 19.82 6.35 -3.79
CA GLU A 28 19.90 7.10 -2.55
C GLU A 28 19.57 8.58 -2.81
N GLU A 29 19.37 9.33 -1.72
CA GLU A 29 19.13 10.76 -1.80
C GLU A 29 20.38 11.51 -2.31
N ALA A 30 20.19 12.44 -3.24
CA ALA A 30 21.30 13.21 -3.81
C ALA A 30 21.83 14.23 -2.79
N GLN A 31 23.13 14.23 -2.50
CA GLN A 31 23.71 15.15 -1.51
C GLN A 31 23.83 16.62 -1.97
N ASN A 32 23.58 16.96 -3.24
CA ASN A 32 23.77 18.32 -3.79
C ASN A 32 22.91 18.60 -5.05
N ASP A 33 21.64 18.19 -5.09
CA ASP A 33 20.70 18.40 -6.23
C ASP A 33 21.22 17.99 -7.62
N SER A 34 22.26 17.17 -7.68
CA SER A 34 22.84 16.67 -8.91
C SER A 34 22.58 15.18 -9.01
N GLU A 35 21.67 14.82 -9.91
CA GLU A 35 21.43 13.43 -10.29
C GLU A 35 22.70 12.85 -10.91
N LYS A 36 23.18 11.73 -10.36
CA LYS A 36 24.35 11.02 -10.87
C LYS A 36 23.96 9.57 -11.07
N TYR A 37 24.08 9.11 -12.32
CA TYR A 37 24.02 7.70 -12.63
C TYR A 37 25.43 7.13 -12.55
N PHE A 38 25.56 6.04 -11.80
CA PHE A 38 26.82 5.33 -11.68
C PHE A 38 26.62 3.90 -12.19
N ASP A 39 27.38 3.54 -13.22
CA ASP A 39 27.39 2.19 -13.75
C ASP A 39 28.44 1.33 -13.02
N ASN A 40 28.12 0.07 -12.76
CA ASN A 40 29.01 -0.92 -12.13
C ASN A 40 29.68 -0.45 -10.82
N VAL A 41 28.94 0.26 -9.97
CA VAL A 41 29.47 0.68 -8.66
C VAL A 41 29.73 -0.56 -7.81
N PRO A 42 30.92 -0.72 -7.21
CA PRO A 42 31.12 -1.70 -6.16
C PRO A 42 30.04 -1.49 -5.09
N HIS A 43 29.47 -2.56 -4.53
CA HIS A 43 28.40 -2.53 -3.51
C HIS A 43 28.70 -1.68 -2.24
N ALA A 44 29.82 -0.96 -2.19
CA ALA A 44 30.39 -0.27 -1.05
C ALA A 44 30.06 1.24 -0.96
N VAL A 45 29.21 1.81 -1.84
CA VAL A 45 28.95 3.28 -1.85
C VAL A 45 27.85 3.72 -0.88
N ALA A 46 27.03 2.81 -0.35
CA ALA A 46 26.06 3.12 0.70
C ALA A 46 26.01 2.00 1.75
N TYR A 47 25.89 2.35 3.03
CA TYR A 47 25.73 1.36 4.12
C TYR A 47 24.46 0.49 3.92
N SER A 48 23.42 1.04 3.27
CA SER A 48 22.15 0.35 3.01
C SER A 48 21.30 1.11 1.97
N PRO A 49 21.52 0.93 0.65
CA PRO A 49 20.77 1.67 -0.36
C PRO A 49 19.31 1.20 -0.44
N SER A 50 18.44 2.06 -0.98
CA SER A 50 17.11 1.63 -1.41
C SER A 50 17.20 1.00 -2.80
N ALA A 51 16.36 0.00 -3.08
CA ALA A 51 16.47 -0.78 -4.31
C ALA A 51 15.12 -1.03 -4.98
N ILE A 52 15.14 -1.04 -6.32
CA ILE A 52 14.03 -1.53 -7.14
C ILE A 52 14.40 -2.93 -7.63
N LEU A 53 13.60 -3.92 -7.23
CA LEU A 53 13.77 -5.33 -7.59
C LEU A 53 12.66 -5.77 -8.55
N ILE A 54 12.94 -6.78 -9.37
CA ILE A 54 11.94 -7.49 -10.16
C ILE A 54 11.07 -8.31 -9.20
N ASN A 55 9.75 -8.20 -9.31
CA ASN A 55 8.87 -9.13 -8.63
C ASN A 55 8.87 -10.46 -9.40
N VAL A 56 9.45 -11.51 -8.81
CA VAL A 56 9.52 -12.87 -9.40
C VAL A 56 8.15 -13.57 -9.52
N SER A 57 7.09 -12.98 -8.97
CA SER A 57 5.70 -13.39 -9.17
C SER A 57 4.87 -12.21 -9.66
N PRO A 58 5.11 -11.75 -10.91
CA PRO A 58 4.49 -10.54 -11.42
C PRO A 58 2.99 -10.76 -11.67
N ILE A 59 2.17 -9.77 -11.31
CA ILE A 59 0.74 -9.73 -11.66
C ILE A 59 0.46 -8.92 -12.92
N GLY A 60 1.42 -8.07 -13.30
CA GLY A 60 1.37 -7.23 -14.49
C GLY A 60 2.77 -7.04 -15.05
N TYR A 61 2.84 -6.50 -16.28
CA TYR A 61 4.09 -6.17 -16.91
C TYR A 61 4.86 -5.11 -16.10
N CYS A 62 6.18 -5.28 -15.98
CA CYS A 62 7.05 -4.44 -15.14
C CYS A 62 6.59 -4.37 -13.66
N HIS A 63 6.16 -5.50 -13.08
CA HIS A 63 5.93 -5.57 -11.64
C HIS A 63 7.25 -5.59 -10.88
N VAL A 64 7.47 -4.53 -10.10
CA VAL A 64 8.66 -4.30 -9.31
C VAL A 64 8.34 -4.19 -7.83
N LEU A 65 9.36 -4.36 -7.01
CA LEU A 65 9.33 -4.18 -5.57
C LEU A 65 10.28 -3.03 -5.21
N LEU A 66 9.80 -2.06 -4.45
CA LEU A 66 10.63 -1.04 -3.83
C LEU A 66 10.98 -1.50 -2.42
N ILE A 67 12.27 -1.65 -2.14
CA ILE A 67 12.81 -2.05 -0.83
C ILE A 67 13.60 -0.88 -0.25
N PRO A 68 13.03 -0.11 0.69
CA PRO A 68 13.76 0.96 1.38
C PRO A 68 14.89 0.37 2.21
N ARG A 69 16.11 0.91 2.07
CA ARG A 69 17.30 0.55 2.87
C ARG A 69 17.44 -0.97 3.09
N ILE A 70 17.68 -1.71 2.01
CA ILE A 70 17.58 -3.18 1.98
C ILE A 70 18.42 -3.91 3.03
N GLN A 71 19.57 -3.35 3.43
CA GLN A 71 20.45 -3.97 4.43
C GLN A 71 20.05 -3.67 5.87
N ASP A 72 19.16 -2.68 6.09
CA ASP A 72 18.69 -2.32 7.44
C ASP A 72 17.65 -3.32 7.95
N CYS A 73 17.16 -4.22 7.09
CA CYS A 73 16.24 -5.29 7.45
C CYS A 73 14.99 -4.75 8.17
N LEU A 74 14.44 -3.63 7.67
CA LEU A 74 13.25 -3.02 8.25
C LEU A 74 12.08 -4.02 8.19
N SER A 75 11.33 -4.15 9.29
CA SER A 75 10.11 -4.97 9.29
C SER A 75 9.03 -4.36 8.40
N GLN A 76 8.02 -5.14 7.99
CA GLN A 76 6.91 -4.67 7.15
C GLN A 76 5.98 -3.72 7.94
N ARG A 77 6.49 -2.52 8.20
CA ARG A 77 5.93 -1.44 9.01
C ARG A 77 6.17 -0.12 8.27
N VAL A 78 5.14 0.73 8.19
CA VAL A 78 5.29 2.06 7.61
C VAL A 78 5.96 2.98 8.62
N ASP A 79 6.97 3.71 8.15
CA ASP A 79 7.59 4.86 8.80
C ASP A 79 7.55 6.07 7.86
N LYS A 80 7.84 7.26 8.40
CA LYS A 80 7.74 8.52 7.63
C LYS A 80 8.72 8.59 6.46
N GLU A 81 9.96 8.13 6.67
CA GLU A 81 11.04 8.22 5.68
C GLU A 81 10.76 7.28 4.51
N SER A 82 10.45 6.02 4.82
CA SER A 82 10.18 4.98 3.83
C SER A 82 8.89 5.25 3.04
N PHE A 83 7.87 5.85 3.68
CA PHE A 83 6.64 6.24 2.97
C PHE A 83 6.87 7.41 2.03
N LEU A 84 7.61 8.44 2.49
CA LEU A 84 7.98 9.58 1.65
C LEU A 84 8.80 9.13 0.43
N LEU A 85 9.74 8.20 0.62
CA LEU A 85 10.49 7.58 -0.46
C LEU A 85 9.57 6.92 -1.50
N ALA A 86 8.57 6.15 -1.06
CA ALA A 86 7.60 5.53 -1.96
C ALA A 86 6.78 6.56 -2.75
N MET A 87 6.40 7.67 -2.12
CA MET A 87 5.73 8.79 -2.80
C MET A 87 6.64 9.46 -3.83
N TYR A 88 7.93 9.66 -3.52
CA TYR A 88 8.90 10.18 -4.48
C TYR A 88 9.08 9.24 -5.68
N VAL A 89 9.17 7.94 -5.45
CA VAL A 89 9.23 6.95 -6.54
C VAL A 89 7.99 7.05 -7.45
N ALA A 90 6.80 7.21 -6.87
CA ALA A 90 5.58 7.43 -7.65
C ALA A 90 5.61 8.74 -8.46
N ARG A 91 6.17 9.81 -7.88
CA ARG A 91 6.30 11.14 -8.52
C ARG A 91 7.33 11.12 -9.65
N GLU A 92 8.49 10.54 -9.43
CA GLU A 92 9.59 10.49 -10.41
C GLU A 92 9.30 9.57 -11.59
N ALA A 93 8.40 8.59 -11.44
CA ALA A 93 7.89 7.83 -12.58
C ALA A 93 7.14 8.71 -13.60
N ARG A 94 6.67 9.92 -13.19
CA ARG A 94 5.98 10.93 -14.04
C ARG A 94 4.89 10.33 -14.92
N ASN A 95 4.22 9.30 -14.43
CA ASN A 95 3.23 8.54 -15.16
C ASN A 95 2.05 8.23 -14.24
N PRO A 96 0.83 8.71 -14.54
CA PRO A 96 -0.34 8.48 -13.69
C PRO A 96 -0.80 7.02 -13.69
N PHE A 97 -0.34 6.20 -14.65
CA PHE A 97 -0.63 4.77 -14.71
C PHE A 97 0.34 3.91 -13.90
N PHE A 98 1.41 4.52 -13.37
CA PHE A 98 2.31 3.90 -12.41
C PHE A 98 1.72 4.07 -11.01
N ARG A 99 1.48 2.96 -10.33
CA ARG A 99 0.89 2.93 -8.99
C ARG A 99 1.84 2.21 -8.06
N VAL A 100 1.92 2.71 -6.84
CA VAL A 100 2.69 2.08 -5.76
C VAL A 100 1.71 1.59 -4.70
N GLY A 101 1.77 0.31 -4.39
CA GLY A 101 0.93 -0.37 -3.43
C GLY A 101 1.72 -0.81 -2.21
N TYR A 102 1.09 -0.73 -1.04
CA TYR A 102 1.61 -1.27 0.21
C TYR A 102 0.56 -2.17 0.86
N ASN A 103 1.02 -3.27 1.43
CA ASN A 103 0.21 -4.19 2.22
C ASN A 103 0.82 -4.26 3.62
N SER A 104 0.03 -4.09 4.67
CA SER A 104 0.48 -4.38 6.04
C SER A 104 0.51 -5.90 6.29
N LEU A 105 1.21 -6.36 7.34
CA LEU A 105 0.94 -7.72 7.84
C LEU A 105 -0.52 -7.79 8.31
N GLY A 106 -1.20 -8.90 8.01
CA GLY A 106 -2.67 -9.04 8.15
C GLY A 106 -3.47 -8.40 7.00
N GLY A 107 -2.91 -7.38 6.33
CA GLY A 107 -3.42 -6.78 5.08
C GLY A 107 -2.86 -7.46 3.84
N PHE A 108 -2.61 -8.77 3.93
CA PHE A 108 -2.06 -9.59 2.85
C PHE A 108 -0.58 -9.35 2.45
N ALA A 109 0.25 -8.78 3.34
CA ALA A 109 1.70 -8.92 3.18
C ALA A 109 2.18 -10.33 3.55
N THR A 110 2.98 -10.94 2.69
CA THR A 110 3.51 -12.30 2.85
C THR A 110 4.93 -12.35 3.39
N ILE A 111 5.68 -11.25 3.24
CA ILE A 111 7.09 -11.14 3.64
C ILE A 111 7.20 -10.06 4.71
N ASN A 112 7.90 -10.37 5.81
CA ASN A 112 8.20 -9.41 6.87
C ASN A 112 9.57 -8.74 6.64
N HIS A 113 9.67 -7.99 5.56
CA HIS A 113 10.77 -7.09 5.22
C HIS A 113 10.13 -5.95 4.44
N LEU A 114 10.25 -4.70 4.90
CA LEU A 114 9.60 -3.52 4.35
C LEU A 114 9.73 -3.47 2.83
N HIS A 115 8.59 -3.56 2.16
CA HIS A 115 8.51 -3.45 0.72
C HIS A 115 7.20 -2.81 0.28
N PHE A 116 7.31 -2.08 -0.82
CA PHE A 116 6.20 -1.60 -1.62
C PHE A 116 6.21 -2.36 -2.95
N GLN A 117 5.05 -2.50 -3.56
CA GLN A 117 4.87 -3.10 -4.87
C GLN A 117 4.55 -2.00 -5.86
N ALA A 118 5.03 -2.07 -7.09
CA ALA A 118 4.64 -1.10 -8.10
C ALA A 118 4.63 -1.72 -9.49
N TYR A 119 3.69 -1.30 -10.33
CA TYR A 119 3.71 -1.67 -11.74
C TYR A 119 2.92 -0.67 -12.58
N TYR A 120 3.16 -0.75 -13.88
CA TYR A 120 2.41 -0.01 -14.87
C TYR A 120 1.17 -0.80 -15.26
N LEU A 121 0.00 -0.23 -15.04
CA LEU A 121 -1.21 -0.73 -15.67
C LEU A 121 -1.69 0.28 -16.71
N LYS A 122 -1.26 0.05 -17.96
CA LYS A 122 -1.75 0.78 -19.14
C LYS A 122 -3.11 0.23 -19.57
N VAL A 123 -4.09 0.31 -18.67
CA VAL A 123 -5.49 0.20 -19.05
C VAL A 123 -5.97 1.62 -19.35
N GLN A 124 -6.82 1.80 -20.35
CA GLN A 124 -7.49 3.08 -20.67
C GLN A 124 -8.44 3.56 -19.53
N LEU A 125 -8.33 2.99 -18.33
CA LEU A 125 -9.22 3.18 -17.20
C LEU A 125 -8.38 3.33 -15.93
N GLN A 126 -8.67 4.39 -15.18
CA GLN A 126 -8.38 4.45 -13.75
C GLN A 126 -8.99 3.23 -13.04
N TYR A 127 -8.38 2.80 -11.93
CA TYR A 127 -8.89 1.74 -11.07
C TYR A 127 -10.28 2.12 -10.55
N PRO A 128 -11.17 1.16 -10.30
CA PRO A 128 -12.50 1.43 -9.73
C PRO A 128 -12.46 2.33 -8.48
N VAL A 129 -11.49 2.12 -7.58
CA VAL A 129 -11.33 2.95 -6.37
C VAL A 129 -11.00 4.41 -6.69
N GLU A 130 -10.30 4.68 -7.80
CA GLU A 130 -9.92 6.04 -8.22
C GLU A 130 -11.11 6.79 -8.86
N LYS A 131 -12.16 6.05 -9.28
CA LYS A 131 -13.39 6.60 -9.86
C LYS A 131 -14.56 6.64 -8.87
N ALA A 132 -14.40 6.04 -7.69
CA ALA A 132 -15.44 5.98 -6.69
C ALA A 132 -15.83 7.40 -6.24
N PRO A 133 -17.12 7.64 -5.95
CA PRO A 133 -17.57 8.86 -5.31
C PRO A 133 -16.82 9.13 -4.00
N MET A 134 -16.66 10.41 -3.70
CA MET A 134 -15.81 10.90 -2.63
C MET A 134 -16.55 11.95 -1.81
N GLU A 135 -16.51 11.84 -0.49
CA GLU A 135 -17.05 12.83 0.43
C GLU A 135 -15.94 13.38 1.32
N LYS A 136 -15.71 14.69 1.23
CA LYS A 136 -14.67 15.35 2.03
C LYS A 136 -15.09 15.36 3.50
N LEU A 137 -14.21 14.84 4.35
CA LEU A 137 -14.41 14.83 5.81
C LEU A 137 -13.88 16.11 6.45
N THR A 138 -12.61 16.43 6.19
CA THR A 138 -11.93 17.58 6.78
C THR A 138 -10.68 17.96 5.99
N THR A 139 -9.99 19.02 6.43
CA THR A 139 -8.65 19.38 5.97
C THR A 139 -7.75 19.50 7.19
N VAL A 140 -6.56 18.93 7.14
CA VAL A 140 -5.57 18.94 8.24
C VAL A 140 -4.20 19.39 7.75
N GLY A 141 -3.36 19.81 8.70
CA GLY A 141 -2.00 20.27 8.42
C GLY A 141 -1.97 21.42 7.41
N ASN A 142 -1.00 21.39 6.50
CA ASN A 142 -0.80 22.41 5.48
C ASN A 142 -1.72 22.24 4.25
N GLY A 143 -3.00 21.92 4.47
CA GLY A 143 -4.01 21.83 3.41
C GLY A 143 -4.25 20.43 2.85
N VAL A 144 -3.93 19.36 3.59
CA VAL A 144 -4.22 17.98 3.19
C VAL A 144 -5.69 17.68 3.46
N SER A 145 -6.44 17.34 2.41
CA SER A 145 -7.84 16.94 2.53
C SER A 145 -7.94 15.47 2.88
N ILE A 146 -8.74 15.15 3.90
CA ILE A 146 -9.13 13.78 4.24
C ILE A 146 -10.54 13.55 3.72
N ILE A 147 -10.70 12.50 2.94
CA ILE A 147 -11.91 12.18 2.19
C ILE A 147 -12.29 10.74 2.51
N GLN A 148 -13.57 10.42 2.59
CA GLN A 148 -14.05 9.04 2.62
C GLN A 148 -14.52 8.60 1.24
N LEU A 149 -14.27 7.33 0.91
CA LEU A 149 -14.87 6.67 -0.25
C LEU A 149 -16.35 6.40 0.02
N VAL A 150 -17.20 6.69 -0.95
CA VAL A 150 -18.65 6.47 -0.91
C VAL A 150 -19.04 5.60 -2.10
N ASP A 151 -20.06 4.76 -1.92
CA ASP A 151 -20.56 3.83 -2.96
C ASP A 151 -19.48 2.92 -3.56
N TYR A 152 -18.47 2.57 -2.76
CA TYR A 152 -17.44 1.58 -3.09
C TYR A 152 -17.56 0.38 -2.14
N PRO A 153 -17.36 -0.87 -2.61
CA PRO A 153 -17.51 -2.07 -1.76
C PRO A 153 -16.56 -2.13 -0.56
N VAL A 154 -15.43 -1.41 -0.63
CA VAL A 154 -14.43 -1.36 0.44
C VAL A 154 -14.48 0.02 1.09
N SER A 155 -14.72 0.08 2.40
CA SER A 155 -14.60 1.33 3.15
C SER A 155 -13.15 1.79 3.15
N GLY A 156 -12.91 3.08 2.95
CA GLY A 156 -11.55 3.60 2.86
C GLY A 156 -11.46 5.11 2.91
N PHE A 157 -10.25 5.59 3.18
CA PHE A 157 -9.91 7.01 3.20
C PHE A 157 -9.11 7.37 1.95
N VAL A 158 -9.31 8.56 1.44
CA VAL A 158 -8.51 9.17 0.38
C VAL A 158 -7.88 10.44 0.94
N PHE A 159 -6.61 10.62 0.63
CA PHE A 159 -5.82 11.79 1.02
C PHE A 159 -5.30 12.44 -0.25
N GLU A 160 -5.52 13.75 -0.37
CA GLU A 160 -5.03 14.57 -1.48
C GLU A 160 -4.85 16.03 -1.04
N GLY A 161 -4.04 16.79 -1.79
CA GLY A 161 -3.70 18.17 -1.45
C GLY A 161 -2.40 18.28 -0.64
N GLY A 162 -2.31 19.31 0.20
CA GLY A 162 -1.05 19.76 0.81
C GLY A 162 -0.32 20.81 -0.05
N ALA A 163 0.58 21.58 0.56
CA ALA A 163 1.39 22.56 -0.15
C ALA A 163 2.55 21.88 -0.89
N CYS A 164 3.08 20.78 -0.34
CA CYS A 164 4.06 19.91 -0.97
C CYS A 164 3.75 18.41 -0.77
N LEU A 165 4.54 17.53 -1.39
CA LEU A 165 4.36 16.07 -1.31
C LEU A 165 4.58 15.56 0.12
N GLU A 166 5.49 16.21 0.83
CA GLU A 166 5.93 15.93 2.18
C GLU A 166 4.80 16.15 3.19
N ASP A 167 3.95 17.17 2.98
CA ASP A 167 2.76 17.39 3.81
C ASP A 167 1.77 16.21 3.69
N LEU A 168 1.50 15.78 2.46
CA LEU A 168 0.63 14.63 2.19
C LEU A 168 1.23 13.34 2.78
N SER A 169 2.53 13.14 2.58
CA SER A 169 3.27 12.00 3.12
C SER A 169 3.23 11.95 4.66
N ASP A 170 3.44 13.08 5.33
CA ASP A 170 3.45 13.15 6.80
C ASP A 170 2.08 12.79 7.38
N VAL A 171 0.99 13.34 6.82
CA VAL A 171 -0.37 13.02 7.26
C VAL A 171 -0.68 11.54 7.04
N VAL A 172 -0.41 11.02 5.84
CA VAL A 172 -0.73 9.61 5.53
C VAL A 172 0.10 8.65 6.35
N SER A 173 1.41 8.90 6.49
CA SER A 173 2.30 8.05 7.28
C SER A 173 1.92 8.06 8.77
N LYS A 174 1.50 9.20 9.33
CA LYS A 174 0.92 9.27 10.69
C LYS A 174 -0.32 8.38 10.85
N VAL A 175 -1.24 8.40 9.88
CA VAL A 175 -2.42 7.51 9.91
C VAL A 175 -2.01 6.04 9.77
N CYS A 176 -1.07 5.72 8.88
CA CYS A 176 -0.55 4.36 8.75
C CYS A 176 0.09 3.87 10.07
N ILE A 177 0.85 4.73 10.74
CA ILE A 177 1.47 4.46 12.04
C ILE A 177 0.40 4.22 13.11
N PHE A 178 -0.64 5.05 13.15
CA PHE A 178 -1.78 4.85 14.04
C PHE A 178 -2.47 3.49 13.79
N MET A 179 -2.71 3.12 12.53
CA MET A 179 -3.34 1.84 12.16
C MET A 179 -2.52 0.64 12.63
N GLN A 180 -1.21 0.62 12.33
CA GLN A 180 -0.34 -0.49 12.72
C GLN A 180 -0.16 -0.60 14.24
N GLU A 181 -0.10 0.51 14.98
CA GLU A 181 0.02 0.51 16.44
C GLU A 181 -1.26 0.02 17.14
N ASN A 182 -2.42 0.27 16.53
CA ASN A 182 -3.71 -0.26 16.99
C ASN A 182 -4.03 -1.65 16.41
N ASN A 183 -3.05 -2.34 15.83
CA ASN A 183 -3.18 -3.67 15.24
C ASN A 183 -4.31 -3.78 14.19
N ARG A 184 -4.58 -2.70 13.45
CA ARG A 184 -5.57 -2.67 12.37
C ARG A 184 -4.86 -2.93 11.04
N PRO A 185 -5.12 -4.05 10.34
CA PRO A 185 -4.52 -4.28 9.04
C PRO A 185 -5.07 -3.34 7.98
N PHE A 186 -4.22 -2.94 7.03
CA PHE A 186 -4.59 -1.99 5.98
C PHE A 186 -3.72 -2.14 4.74
N ASN A 187 -4.22 -1.55 3.66
CA ASN A 187 -3.57 -1.48 2.36
C ASN A 187 -3.51 -0.01 1.94
N VAL A 188 -2.44 0.37 1.23
CA VAL A 188 -2.27 1.75 0.74
C VAL A 188 -1.98 1.73 -0.74
N LEU A 189 -2.74 2.50 -1.52
CA LEU A 189 -2.51 2.74 -2.93
C LEU A 189 -2.09 4.21 -3.13
N ILE A 190 -0.88 4.41 -3.63
CA ILE A 190 -0.37 5.70 -4.11
C ILE A 190 -0.64 5.78 -5.61
N SER A 191 -1.39 6.78 -6.03
CA SER A 191 -1.90 6.97 -7.40
C SER A 191 -1.63 8.38 -7.91
N GLU A 192 -1.94 8.62 -9.19
CA GLU A 192 -1.80 9.93 -9.85
C GLU A 192 -0.42 10.57 -9.66
N SER A 193 0.64 9.76 -9.76
CA SER A 193 2.03 10.20 -9.57
C SER A 193 2.30 10.81 -8.19
N GLY A 194 1.69 10.23 -7.15
CA GLY A 194 1.89 10.65 -5.75
C GLY A 194 0.94 11.74 -5.27
N LYS A 195 0.00 12.20 -6.10
CA LYS A 195 -0.95 13.26 -5.72
C LYS A 195 -2.13 12.79 -4.88
N ARG A 196 -2.46 11.50 -5.01
CA ARG A 196 -3.58 10.89 -4.29
C ARG A 196 -3.13 9.59 -3.64
N VAL A 197 -3.53 9.42 -2.38
CA VAL A 197 -3.28 8.19 -1.63
C VAL A 197 -4.58 7.64 -1.09
N SER A 198 -4.88 6.37 -1.36
CA SER A 198 -6.02 5.66 -0.80
C SER A 198 -5.55 4.70 0.29
N LEU A 199 -6.14 4.77 1.47
CA LEU A 199 -5.93 3.84 2.58
C LEU A 199 -7.19 3.00 2.79
N LEU A 200 -7.03 1.68 2.67
CA LEU A 200 -8.12 0.71 2.70
C LEU A 200 -7.93 -0.21 3.92
N PRO A 201 -8.68 -0.02 5.01
CA PRO A 201 -8.68 -0.94 6.15
C PRO A 201 -9.20 -2.33 5.75
N GLN A 202 -8.59 -3.38 6.29
CA GLN A 202 -8.90 -4.76 5.95
C GLN A 202 -8.94 -5.65 7.19
N CYS A 203 -9.88 -6.59 7.26
CA CYS A 203 -9.98 -7.59 8.34
C CYS A 203 -10.09 -9.04 7.84
N TYR A 204 -9.81 -9.30 6.56
CA TYR A 204 -9.97 -10.63 5.97
C TYR A 204 -9.12 -11.72 6.65
N ALA A 205 -7.84 -11.45 6.92
CA ALA A 205 -6.96 -12.43 7.57
C ALA A 205 -7.42 -12.81 8.98
N GLU A 206 -8.02 -11.86 9.70
CA GLU A 206 -8.64 -12.10 11.00
C GLU A 206 -9.91 -12.96 10.86
N LYS A 207 -10.79 -12.63 9.91
CA LYS A 207 -11.99 -13.44 9.60
C LYS A 207 -11.62 -14.89 9.24
N GLN A 208 -10.56 -15.09 8.47
CA GLN A 208 -10.04 -16.42 8.16
C GLN A 208 -9.55 -17.15 9.41
N ALA A 209 -8.76 -16.49 10.26
CA ALA A 209 -8.27 -17.08 11.51
C ALA A 209 -9.39 -17.46 12.48
N LEU A 210 -10.49 -16.69 12.49
CA LEU A 210 -11.68 -16.95 13.30
C LEU A 210 -12.67 -17.96 12.67
N GLY A 211 -12.38 -18.47 11.46
CA GLY A 211 -13.28 -19.37 10.74
C GLY A 211 -14.60 -18.71 10.31
N LYS A 212 -14.63 -17.37 10.22
CA LYS A 212 -15.80 -16.58 9.81
C LYS A 212 -15.80 -16.21 8.32
N ALA A 213 -14.72 -16.49 7.60
CA ALA A 213 -14.63 -16.27 6.17
C ALA A 213 -15.54 -17.25 5.42
N SER A 214 -16.23 -16.77 4.39
CA SER A 214 -17.11 -17.57 3.54
C SER A 214 -16.31 -18.63 2.78
N GLN A 215 -16.79 -19.88 2.82
CA GLN A 215 -16.17 -20.99 2.11
C GLN A 215 -16.10 -20.75 0.59
N GLU A 216 -17.11 -20.06 0.05
CA GLU A 216 -17.14 -19.65 -1.36
C GLU A 216 -15.87 -18.87 -1.75
N PHE A 217 -15.49 -17.87 -0.96
CA PHE A 217 -14.33 -17.02 -1.26
C PHE A 217 -12.99 -17.68 -0.93
N LEU A 218 -12.96 -18.54 0.10
CA LEU A 218 -11.79 -19.38 0.35
C LEU A 218 -11.48 -20.29 -0.86
N ASP A 219 -12.53 -20.81 -1.49
CA ASP A 219 -12.40 -21.68 -2.66
C ASP A 219 -11.99 -20.90 -3.92
N MET A 220 -12.39 -19.62 -4.06
CA MET A 220 -11.98 -18.73 -5.15
C MET A 220 -10.48 -18.41 -5.16
N ARG A 221 -9.77 -18.57 -4.02
CA ARG A 221 -8.33 -18.29 -3.88
C ARG A 221 -7.91 -16.88 -4.33
N ILE A 222 -8.85 -15.94 -4.27
CA ILE A 222 -8.60 -14.50 -4.43
C ILE A 222 -8.05 -14.00 -3.12
N ASN A 223 -7.00 -13.21 -3.22
CA ASN A 223 -6.33 -12.64 -2.07
C ASN A 223 -6.64 -11.15 -2.05
N PRO A 224 -7.30 -10.61 -1.01
CA PRO A 224 -7.55 -9.18 -0.95
C PRO A 224 -6.25 -8.49 -0.56
N ALA A 225 -5.42 -8.17 -1.56
CA ALA A 225 -4.30 -7.26 -1.40
C ALA A 225 -4.70 -5.89 -1.94
N VAL A 226 -3.79 -4.92 -1.87
CA VAL A 226 -4.04 -3.55 -2.34
C VAL A 226 -4.59 -3.50 -3.76
N TRP A 227 -4.14 -4.39 -4.66
CA TRP A 227 -4.57 -4.40 -6.05
C TRP A 227 -6.04 -4.82 -6.19
N GLU A 228 -6.43 -5.93 -5.58
CA GLU A 228 -7.79 -6.45 -5.56
C GLU A 228 -8.75 -5.48 -4.87
N LEU A 229 -8.36 -4.96 -3.71
CA LEU A 229 -9.14 -3.97 -2.96
C LEU A 229 -9.31 -2.66 -3.72
N SER A 230 -8.41 -2.35 -4.64
CA SER A 230 -8.51 -1.15 -5.48
C SER A 230 -9.29 -1.42 -6.77
N GLY A 231 -9.70 -2.66 -7.02
CA GLY A 231 -10.52 -3.08 -8.15
C GLY A 231 -9.75 -3.71 -9.31
N HIS A 232 -8.49 -4.11 -9.13
CA HIS A 232 -7.75 -4.95 -10.07
C HIS A 232 -7.67 -6.38 -9.53
N LEU A 233 -8.50 -7.27 -10.08
CA LEU A 233 -8.62 -8.64 -9.59
C LEU A 233 -7.78 -9.62 -10.40
N VAL A 234 -6.99 -10.43 -9.70
CA VAL A 234 -6.27 -11.57 -10.29
C VAL A 234 -7.05 -12.85 -10.02
N LEU A 235 -7.83 -13.29 -11.02
CA LEU A 235 -8.64 -14.51 -10.95
C LEU A 235 -7.83 -15.69 -11.48
N LYS A 236 -7.55 -16.68 -10.62
CA LYS A 236 -6.61 -17.77 -10.92
C LYS A 236 -7.26 -18.93 -11.69
N ARG A 237 -8.56 -19.19 -11.52
CA ARG A 237 -9.25 -20.31 -12.20
C ARG A 237 -10.12 -19.77 -13.32
N MET A 238 -9.65 -19.96 -14.56
CA MET A 238 -10.31 -19.47 -15.77
C MET A 238 -11.79 -19.87 -15.88
N MET A 239 -12.10 -21.16 -15.74
CA MET A 239 -13.46 -21.66 -16.04
C MET A 239 -14.50 -21.48 -14.92
N LYS A 240 -14.07 -21.16 -13.68
CA LYS A 240 -14.97 -21.02 -12.51
C LYS A 240 -14.92 -19.65 -11.86
N ASP A 241 -13.75 -19.02 -11.79
CA ASP A 241 -13.64 -17.71 -11.18
C ASP A 241 -13.78 -16.60 -12.22
N TYR A 242 -13.25 -16.79 -13.43
CA TYR A 242 -13.27 -15.76 -14.46
C TYR A 242 -14.57 -15.77 -15.27
N ASP A 243 -14.99 -16.92 -15.82
CA ASP A 243 -16.19 -17.00 -16.66
C ASP A 243 -17.50 -16.79 -15.87
N GLU A 244 -17.52 -17.15 -14.58
CA GLU A 244 -18.68 -16.98 -13.69
C GLU A 244 -18.57 -15.72 -12.82
N ALA A 245 -17.49 -14.94 -12.93
CA ALA A 245 -17.34 -13.70 -12.18
C ALA A 245 -18.46 -12.72 -12.55
N SER A 246 -19.17 -12.27 -11.52
CA SER A 246 -20.10 -11.16 -11.62
C SER A 246 -19.64 -10.02 -10.73
N GLU A 247 -20.01 -8.80 -11.08
CA GLU A 247 -19.80 -7.63 -10.23
C GLU A 247 -20.38 -7.86 -8.84
N ALA A 248 -21.57 -8.45 -8.73
CA ALA A 248 -22.20 -8.75 -7.45
C ALA A 248 -21.36 -9.71 -6.58
N THR A 249 -20.79 -10.76 -7.17
CA THR A 249 -19.92 -11.71 -6.44
C THR A 249 -18.64 -11.02 -5.97
N ILE A 250 -18.03 -10.22 -6.83
CA ILE A 250 -16.80 -9.47 -6.52
C ILE A 250 -17.06 -8.44 -5.43
N CYS A 251 -18.14 -7.66 -5.52
CA CYS A 251 -18.50 -6.67 -4.51
C CYS A 251 -18.75 -7.34 -3.15
N ARG A 252 -19.43 -8.50 -3.13
CA ARG A 252 -19.59 -9.28 -1.89
C ARG A 252 -18.26 -9.73 -1.30
N PHE A 253 -17.31 -10.17 -2.13
CA PHE A 253 -15.97 -10.54 -1.68
C PHE A 253 -15.22 -9.34 -1.08
N LEU A 254 -15.28 -8.19 -1.75
CA LEU A 254 -14.63 -6.96 -1.30
C LEU A 254 -15.22 -6.45 0.03
N VAL A 255 -16.55 -6.48 0.17
CA VAL A 255 -17.25 -6.18 1.43
C VAL A 255 -16.82 -7.14 2.55
N GLU A 256 -16.64 -8.42 2.23
CA GLU A 256 -16.16 -9.39 3.21
C GLU A 256 -14.70 -9.15 3.61
N ALA A 257 -13.85 -8.68 2.69
CA ALA A 257 -12.48 -8.34 3.01
C ALA A 257 -12.38 -7.04 3.84
N SER A 258 -13.28 -6.08 3.58
CA SER A 258 -13.35 -4.80 4.26
C SER A 258 -13.87 -4.91 5.71
N VAL A 259 -13.61 -3.84 6.46
CA VAL A 259 -14.15 -3.64 7.81
C VAL A 259 -15.65 -3.36 7.76
N SER A 260 -16.37 -3.63 8.85
CA SER A 260 -17.79 -3.30 8.92
C SER A 260 -18.01 -1.78 8.99
N GLU A 261 -19.21 -1.31 8.62
CA GLU A 261 -19.56 0.11 8.67
C GLU A 261 -19.38 0.70 10.07
N SER A 262 -19.78 -0.02 11.12
CA SER A 262 -19.60 0.42 12.51
C SER A 262 -18.12 0.57 12.88
N GLU A 263 -17.28 -0.39 12.48
CA GLU A 263 -15.83 -0.32 12.72
C GLU A 263 -15.19 0.82 11.91
N PHE A 264 -15.67 1.07 10.70
CA PHE A 264 -15.18 2.18 9.87
C PHE A 264 -15.55 3.54 10.47
N GLN A 265 -16.77 3.72 10.99
CA GLN A 265 -17.16 4.96 11.66
C GLN A 265 -16.40 5.21 12.96
N GLU A 266 -16.16 4.15 13.75
CA GLU A 266 -15.28 4.22 14.93
C GLU A 266 -13.87 4.64 14.51
N LEU A 267 -13.29 3.95 13.53
CA LEU A 267 -11.95 4.23 13.03
C LEU A 267 -11.82 5.66 12.49
N LYS A 268 -12.82 6.11 11.73
CA LYS A 268 -12.91 7.49 11.22
C LYS A 268 -12.86 8.49 12.36
N SER A 269 -13.66 8.29 13.40
CA SER A 269 -13.68 9.18 14.58
C SER A 269 -12.30 9.21 15.26
N CYS A 270 -11.71 8.03 15.53
CA CYS A 270 -10.40 7.94 16.16
C CYS A 270 -9.27 8.57 15.33
N ILE A 271 -9.26 8.38 14.01
CA ILE A 271 -8.24 8.98 13.13
C ILE A 271 -8.37 10.51 13.13
N LEU A 272 -9.60 11.03 13.05
CA LEU A 272 -9.83 12.47 13.04
C LEU A 272 -9.44 13.11 14.38
N GLU A 273 -9.77 12.48 15.51
CA GLU A 273 -9.34 12.92 16.85
C GLU A 273 -7.82 12.87 16.99
N PHE A 274 -7.19 11.77 16.56
CA PHE A 274 -5.75 11.60 16.60
C PHE A 274 -5.03 12.71 15.82
N LEU A 275 -5.48 12.99 14.59
CA LEU A 275 -4.87 14.03 13.75
C LEU A 275 -5.12 15.44 14.29
N ALA A 276 -6.27 15.69 14.91
CA ALA A 276 -6.54 16.95 15.60
C ALA A 276 -5.64 17.16 16.81
N SER A 277 -5.39 16.11 17.60
CA SER A 277 -4.49 16.17 18.77
C SER A 277 -3.01 16.31 18.42
N ALA A 278 -2.63 15.91 17.20
CA ALA A 278 -1.26 15.99 16.70
C ALA A 278 -0.95 17.31 15.97
N ALA A 279 -1.93 18.20 15.80
CA ALA A 279 -1.68 19.55 15.29
C ALA A 279 -1.01 20.38 16.40
N PRO A 280 0.11 21.09 16.12
CA PRO A 280 0.65 22.02 17.09
C PRO A 280 -0.39 23.09 17.43
N GLU A 281 -0.56 23.41 18.71
CA GLU A 281 -1.26 24.64 19.13
C GLU A 281 -0.58 25.82 18.41
N GLU A 282 -1.39 26.64 17.72
CA GLU A 282 -0.96 27.82 16.96
C GLU A 282 -0.11 28.81 17.78
#